data_AF-A0A0J7L479-F1
#
_entry.id   AF-A0A0J7L479-F1
#
_cell.length_a   1.000
_cell.length_b   1.000
_cell.length_c   1.000
_cell.angle_alpha   90.00
_cell.angle_beta   90.00
_cell.angle_gamma   90.00
#
_symmetry.space_group_name_H-M   'P 1'
#
loop_
_entity.id
_entity.type
_entity.pdbx_description
1 polymer ?
#
loop_
_entity_poly.entity_id
_entity_poly.type
_entity_poly.pdbx_seq_one_letter_code
_entity_poly.pdbx_strand_id
1 'polypeptide(L)'
;MSMEEDDVSDQEIGQLEDHGPFQSLSRLWGHHAHLAVFINYVLSNSDPSSLLFYLITDLYKEGNAKEMRKWAYEIHSSFLVPGAPLRLQNVDENVANEIDDVLLKESDKEEILRKIFWKARNRAKEELNEQLTHFQQKRTAGLATIFGPTDISLDESISDKTRETKIIETYLLPKMDPYLEDIEKEQVDLRLFTTAAGLATILIKIFQLRPGWVDRVPTFVAKDKSNIKARLLTGKTRKMTIRGHHFVAHQYFTITYCNHCQHIIGGIGPQGYLCS
;
A
#
# COMPACT_ATOMS: atom_id res chain seq x y z
N MET A 1 -3.36 41.16 -39.59
CA MET A 1 -3.02 41.77 -38.30
C MET A 1 -3.22 40.68 -37.26
N SER A 2 -2.13 40.15 -36.71
CA SER A 2 -2.15 39.08 -35.71
C SER A 2 -1.09 39.43 -34.67
N MET A 3 -1.52 39.96 -33.53
CA MET A 3 -0.69 40.11 -32.34
C MET A 3 -1.61 40.10 -31.13
N GLU A 4 -1.76 38.92 -30.54
CA GLU A 4 -2.06 38.72 -29.12
C GLU A 4 -1.10 37.61 -28.68
N GLU A 5 0.13 38.00 -28.35
CA GLU A 5 1.02 37.18 -27.53
C GLU A 5 0.77 37.63 -26.09
N ASP A 6 0.02 36.82 -25.35
CA ASP A 6 -0.15 36.97 -23.90
C ASP A 6 1.22 36.82 -23.23
N ASP A 7 1.64 37.91 -22.61
CA ASP A 7 2.85 38.05 -21.80
C ASP A 7 2.67 37.26 -20.49
N VAL A 8 2.88 35.94 -20.55
CA VAL A 8 3.02 35.08 -19.37
C VAL A 8 4.27 35.53 -18.62
N SER A 9 4.06 36.26 -17.53
CA SER A 9 5.14 36.88 -16.76
C SER A 9 6.21 35.86 -16.35
N ASP A 10 7.49 36.20 -16.53
CA ASP A 10 8.66 35.39 -16.13
C ASP A 10 8.65 34.94 -14.65
N GLN A 11 7.82 35.56 -13.81
CA GLN A 11 7.61 35.17 -12.40
C GLN A 11 6.82 33.87 -12.24
N GLU A 12 5.90 33.54 -13.16
CA GLU A 12 5.19 32.26 -13.12
C GLU A 12 6.11 31.10 -13.53
N ILE A 13 7.03 31.33 -14.47
CA ILE A 13 8.02 30.33 -14.93
C ILE A 13 9.02 29.98 -13.83
N GLY A 14 9.45 30.96 -13.02
CA GLY A 14 10.33 30.71 -11.86
C GLY A 14 9.67 29.98 -10.68
N GLN A 15 8.34 30.09 -10.53
CA GLN A 15 7.57 29.31 -9.54
C GLN A 15 7.27 27.88 -10.03
N LEU A 16 7.19 27.67 -11.35
CA LEU A 16 6.91 26.37 -11.97
C LEU A 16 8.00 25.31 -11.73
N GLU A 17 9.24 25.70 -11.40
CA GLU A 17 10.34 24.78 -11.07
C GLU A 17 10.44 24.43 -9.57
N ASP A 18 9.82 25.20 -8.67
CA ASP A 18 9.78 24.83 -7.25
C ASP A 18 8.65 23.82 -7.00
N HIS A 19 8.99 22.54 -7.12
CA HIS A 19 8.06 21.45 -6.83
C HIS A 19 7.71 21.30 -5.34
N GLY A 20 8.18 22.18 -4.45
CA GLY A 20 7.83 22.17 -3.03
C GLY A 20 8.09 20.81 -2.38
N PRO A 21 7.13 20.24 -1.62
CA PRO A 21 7.24 18.89 -1.06
C PRO A 21 7.43 17.77 -2.08
N PHE A 22 7.09 17.97 -3.37
CA PHE A 22 7.30 16.99 -4.41
C PHE A 22 8.75 16.89 -4.89
N GLN A 23 9.66 17.80 -4.51
CA GLN A 23 11.06 17.74 -4.94
C GLN A 23 11.77 16.44 -4.57
N SER A 24 11.40 15.81 -3.45
CA SER A 24 11.97 14.53 -3.03
C SER A 24 11.03 13.72 -2.17
N LEU A 25 11.16 12.40 -2.23
CA LEU A 25 10.37 11.48 -1.41
C LEU A 25 10.50 11.82 0.09
N SER A 26 11.68 12.20 0.57
CA SER A 26 11.89 12.54 1.99
C SER A 26 11.09 13.76 2.44
N ARG A 27 10.90 14.77 1.57
CA ARG A 27 10.03 15.91 1.86
C ARG A 27 8.56 15.49 1.76
N LEU A 28 8.21 14.71 0.74
CA LEU A 28 6.84 14.27 0.47
C LEU A 28 6.24 13.48 1.64
N TRP A 29 7.00 12.59 2.27
CA TRP A 29 6.52 11.78 3.40
C TRP A 29 6.05 12.58 4.61
N GLY A 30 6.54 13.81 4.78
CA GLY A 30 6.15 14.71 5.86
C GLY A 30 4.92 15.58 5.57
N HIS A 31 4.36 15.53 4.36
CA HIS A 31 3.27 16.40 3.92
C HIS A 31 2.10 15.57 3.36
N HIS A 32 1.10 15.27 4.18
CA HIS A 32 0.10 14.25 3.82
C HIS A 32 -0.81 14.65 2.67
N ALA A 33 -1.20 15.93 2.54
CA ALA A 33 -1.98 16.40 1.39
C ALA A 33 -1.24 16.18 0.07
N HIS A 34 0.07 16.51 0.05
CA HIS A 34 0.93 16.30 -1.11
C HIS A 34 1.11 14.81 -1.39
N LEU A 35 1.38 14.01 -0.35
CA LEU A 35 1.47 12.57 -0.46
C LEU A 35 0.18 11.96 -1.04
N ALA A 36 -1.00 12.42 -0.64
CA ALA A 36 -2.26 11.94 -1.17
C ALA A 36 -2.45 12.25 -2.65
N VAL A 37 -2.04 13.43 -3.11
CA VAL A 37 -2.01 13.78 -4.53
C VAL A 37 -1.07 12.85 -5.31
N PHE A 38 0.12 12.57 -4.77
CA PHE A 38 1.06 11.64 -5.41
C PHE A 38 0.52 10.20 -5.44
N ILE A 39 -0.10 9.72 -4.35
CA ILE A 39 -0.77 8.40 -4.33
C ILE A 39 -1.88 8.36 -5.37
N ASN A 40 -2.69 9.40 -5.49
CA ASN A 40 -3.75 9.48 -6.51
C ASN A 40 -3.18 9.38 -7.93
N TYR A 41 -2.07 10.09 -8.20
CA TYR A 41 -1.36 10.00 -9.47
C TYR A 41 -0.88 8.56 -9.76
N VAL A 42 -0.16 7.94 -8.82
CA VAL A 42 0.38 6.58 -8.99
C VAL A 42 -0.74 5.57 -9.23
N LEU A 43 -1.81 5.61 -8.43
CA LEU A 43 -2.98 4.73 -8.61
C LEU A 43 -3.66 4.91 -9.97
N SER A 44 -3.54 6.08 -10.59
CA SER A 44 -4.21 6.39 -11.86
C SER A 44 -3.33 6.16 -13.10
N ASN A 45 -2.00 6.16 -12.96
CA ASN A 45 -1.08 6.19 -14.11
C ASN A 45 0.03 5.13 -14.05
N SER A 46 0.19 4.40 -12.95
CA SER A 46 1.34 3.53 -12.72
C SER A 46 0.99 2.32 -11.86
N ASP A 47 1.94 1.41 -11.67
CA ASP A 47 1.79 0.31 -10.72
C ASP A 47 1.94 0.82 -9.27
N PRO A 48 0.94 0.67 -8.39
CA PRO A 48 1.03 1.11 -7.00
C PRO A 48 1.86 0.19 -6.10
N SER A 49 2.34 -0.96 -6.61
CA SER A 49 2.97 -2.00 -5.79
C SER A 49 4.15 -1.47 -4.97
N SER A 50 5.09 -0.75 -5.58
CA SER A 50 6.26 -0.17 -4.88
C SER A 50 5.87 0.90 -3.85
N LEU A 51 4.86 1.72 -4.15
CA LEU A 51 4.35 2.75 -3.25
C LEU A 51 3.70 2.13 -2.00
N LEU A 52 2.78 1.19 -2.21
CA LEU A 52 2.10 0.49 -1.13
C LEU A 52 3.10 -0.26 -0.27
N PHE A 53 4.00 -1.03 -0.87
CA PHE A 53 5.05 -1.76 -0.16
C PHE A 53 5.91 -0.83 0.70
N TYR A 54 6.37 0.29 0.15
CA TYR A 54 7.26 1.22 0.86
C TYR A 54 6.58 1.84 2.09
N LEU A 55 5.33 2.30 1.95
CA LEU A 55 4.56 2.92 3.05
C LEU A 55 4.17 1.89 4.11
N ILE A 56 3.70 0.70 3.71
CA ILE A 56 3.30 -0.37 4.64
C ILE A 56 4.49 -0.89 5.44
N THR A 57 5.64 -1.09 4.80
CA THR A 57 6.84 -1.58 5.50
C THR A 57 7.44 -0.53 6.45
N ASP A 58 6.98 0.73 6.40
CA ASP A 58 7.41 1.75 7.35
C ASP A 58 6.65 1.60 8.66
N LEU A 59 5.32 1.49 8.56
CA LEU A 59 4.43 1.16 9.67
C LEU A 59 4.78 -0.17 10.34
N TYR A 60 5.22 -1.16 9.56
CA TYR A 60 5.67 -2.47 10.05
C TYR A 60 6.71 -2.37 11.20
N LYS A 61 7.56 -1.33 11.19
CA LYS A 61 8.63 -1.16 12.18
C LYS A 61 8.13 -0.80 13.57
N GLU A 62 6.86 -0.44 13.71
CA GLU A 62 6.22 -0.10 14.99
C GLU A 62 5.79 -1.31 15.83
N GLY A 63 5.95 -2.53 15.29
CA GLY A 63 5.58 -3.78 15.97
C GLY A 63 6.65 -4.31 16.93
N ASN A 64 6.23 -5.26 17.75
CA ASN A 64 7.14 -6.18 18.45
C ASN A 64 7.46 -7.42 17.60
N ALA A 65 8.44 -8.24 18.00
CA ALA A 65 8.84 -9.46 17.26
C ALA A 65 7.67 -10.37 16.84
N LYS A 66 6.69 -10.60 17.72
CA LYS A 66 5.53 -11.47 17.44
C LYS A 66 4.62 -10.87 16.36
N GLU A 67 4.35 -9.57 16.44
CA GLU A 67 3.58 -8.82 15.45
C GLU A 67 4.32 -8.76 14.11
N MET A 68 5.61 -8.42 14.16
CA MET A 68 6.48 -8.32 12.99
C MET A 68 6.56 -9.67 12.25
N ARG A 69 6.72 -10.80 12.94
CA ARG A 69 6.71 -12.11 12.28
C ARG A 69 5.45 -12.32 11.44
N LYS A 70 4.29 -11.99 11.99
CA LYS A 70 3.01 -12.07 11.27
C LYS A 70 2.98 -11.13 10.07
N TRP A 71 3.22 -9.85 10.31
CA TRP A 71 3.12 -8.83 9.27
C TRP A 71 4.15 -9.01 8.17
N ALA A 72 5.34 -9.50 8.51
CA ALA A 72 6.39 -9.76 7.55
C ALA A 72 5.95 -10.84 6.56
N TYR A 73 5.29 -11.90 7.02
CA TYR A 73 4.74 -12.91 6.12
C TYR A 73 3.59 -12.37 5.24
N GLU A 74 2.68 -11.58 5.82
CA GLU A 74 1.58 -10.93 5.06
C GLU A 74 2.14 -10.02 3.95
N ILE A 75 3.15 -9.20 4.27
CA ILE A 75 3.82 -8.31 3.31
C ILE A 75 4.61 -9.13 2.28
N HIS A 76 5.43 -10.07 2.73
CA HIS A 76 6.30 -10.86 1.86
C HIS A 76 5.49 -11.66 0.83
N SER A 77 4.43 -12.34 1.28
CA SER A 77 3.53 -13.10 0.40
C SER A 77 2.66 -12.23 -0.52
N SER A 78 2.50 -10.94 -0.22
CA SER A 78 1.70 -10.00 -1.03
C SER A 78 2.53 -9.24 -2.07
N PHE A 79 3.84 -9.06 -1.83
CA PHE A 79 4.68 -8.15 -2.64
C PHE A 79 5.96 -8.77 -3.21
N LEU A 80 6.52 -9.83 -2.62
CA LEU A 80 7.91 -10.22 -2.90
C LEU A 80 8.04 -11.61 -3.51
N VAL A 81 7.13 -12.52 -3.19
CA VAL A 81 7.21 -13.90 -3.68
C VAL A 81 6.78 -14.03 -5.14
N PRO A 82 7.24 -15.07 -5.87
CA PRO A 82 6.70 -15.40 -7.18
C PRO A 82 5.19 -15.62 -7.11
N GLY A 83 4.45 -14.99 -8.02
CA GLY A 83 2.98 -15.05 -8.06
C GLY A 83 2.26 -14.16 -7.04
N ALA A 84 2.99 -13.32 -6.29
CA ALA A 84 2.37 -12.36 -5.38
C ALA A 84 1.45 -11.37 -6.15
N PRO A 85 0.27 -10.99 -5.59
CA PRO A 85 -0.68 -10.11 -6.30
C PRO A 85 -0.12 -8.73 -6.67
N LEU A 86 0.77 -8.20 -5.81
CA LEU A 86 1.47 -6.93 -6.00
C LEU A 86 2.99 -7.14 -6.08
N ARG A 87 3.43 -8.17 -6.84
CA ARG A 87 4.84 -8.50 -6.99
C ARG A 87 5.66 -7.31 -7.47
N LEU A 88 6.70 -6.95 -6.72
CA LEU A 88 7.71 -5.96 -7.12
C LEU A 88 8.63 -6.56 -8.19
N GLN A 89 8.56 -6.04 -9.41
CA GLN A 89 9.32 -6.58 -10.55
C GLN A 89 10.82 -6.31 -10.45
N ASN A 90 11.21 -5.28 -9.72
CA ASN A 90 12.60 -4.86 -9.53
C ASN A 90 13.28 -5.51 -8.30
N VAL A 91 12.59 -6.42 -7.61
CA VAL A 91 13.16 -7.20 -6.49
C VAL A 91 13.49 -8.62 -6.96
N ASP A 92 14.78 -8.97 -6.86
CA ASP A 92 15.31 -10.28 -7.22
C ASP A 92 14.80 -11.38 -6.28
N GLU A 93 14.59 -12.60 -6.81
CA GLU A 93 14.15 -13.77 -6.05
C GLU A 93 15.12 -14.14 -4.92
N ASN A 94 16.41 -13.85 -5.05
CA ASN A 94 17.39 -14.02 -3.98
C ASN A 94 17.04 -13.18 -2.75
N VAL A 95 16.57 -11.95 -2.94
CA VAL A 95 16.11 -11.10 -1.83
C VAL A 95 14.86 -11.68 -1.18
N ALA A 96 13.96 -12.26 -1.97
CA ALA A 96 12.80 -12.95 -1.43
C ALA A 96 13.20 -14.19 -0.60
N ASN A 97 14.09 -15.03 -1.13
CA ASN A 97 14.59 -16.22 -0.44
C ASN A 97 15.34 -15.90 0.87
N GLU A 98 16.10 -14.81 0.92
CA GLU A 98 16.72 -14.35 2.18
C GLU A 98 15.68 -13.99 3.24
N ILE A 99 14.56 -13.39 2.84
CA ILE A 99 13.45 -13.07 3.76
C ILE A 99 12.80 -14.35 4.28
N ASP A 100 12.66 -15.37 3.44
CA ASP A 100 12.14 -16.68 3.85
C ASP A 100 13.02 -17.36 4.89
N ASP A 101 14.33 -17.32 4.66
CA ASP A 101 15.31 -17.86 5.60
C ASP A 101 15.22 -17.16 6.96
N VAL A 102 15.07 -15.83 6.98
CA VAL A 102 14.86 -15.06 8.22
C VAL A 102 13.54 -15.44 8.89
N LEU A 103 12.44 -15.54 8.14
CA LEU A 103 11.14 -15.91 8.71
C LEU A 103 11.14 -17.33 9.29
N LEU A 104 11.91 -18.24 8.70
CA LEU A 104 12.02 -19.62 9.14
C LEU A 104 12.95 -19.78 10.35
N LYS A 105 14.12 -19.12 10.35
CA LYS A 105 15.22 -19.39 11.29
C LYS A 105 15.37 -18.34 12.39
N GLU A 106 14.91 -17.11 12.16
CA GLU A 106 15.24 -15.94 12.99
C GLU A 106 14.04 -15.03 13.29
N SER A 107 12.81 -15.57 13.20
CA SER A 107 11.57 -14.81 13.35
C SER A 107 11.22 -14.40 14.79
N ASP A 108 12.07 -14.74 15.75
CA ASP A 108 12.01 -14.29 17.14
C ASP A 108 12.98 -13.13 17.43
N LYS A 109 13.90 -12.81 16.51
CA LYS A 109 14.92 -11.76 16.66
C LYS A 109 14.42 -10.43 16.10
N GLU A 110 13.94 -9.56 16.98
CA GLU A 110 13.33 -8.28 16.60
C GLU A 110 14.28 -7.38 15.80
N GLU A 111 15.56 -7.33 16.18
CA GLU A 111 16.58 -6.53 15.51
C GLU A 111 16.82 -6.96 14.06
N ILE A 112 16.65 -8.25 13.76
CA ILE A 112 16.74 -8.80 12.40
C ILE A 112 15.45 -8.48 11.65
N LEU A 113 14.29 -8.72 12.26
CA LEU A 113 12.99 -8.40 11.69
C LEU A 113 12.83 -6.92 11.33
N ARG A 114 13.43 -5.99 12.10
CA ARG A 114 13.44 -4.55 11.79
C ARG A 114 14.14 -4.21 10.47
N LYS A 115 15.06 -5.06 10.01
CA LYS A 115 15.87 -4.87 8.78
C LYS A 115 15.45 -5.78 7.63
N ILE A 116 14.52 -6.71 7.84
CA ILE A 116 14.17 -7.77 6.89
C ILE A 116 13.82 -7.26 5.48
N PHE A 117 13.16 -6.10 5.38
CA PHE A 117 12.75 -5.51 4.10
C PHE A 117 13.74 -4.49 3.53
N TRP A 118 14.90 -4.25 4.14
CA TRP A 118 15.80 -3.16 3.75
C TRP A 118 16.21 -3.23 2.28
N LYS A 119 16.63 -4.40 1.78
CA LYS A 119 17.02 -4.59 0.38
C LYS A 119 15.87 -4.32 -0.59
N ALA A 120 14.70 -4.93 -0.34
CA ALA A 120 13.50 -4.73 -1.16
C ALA A 120 13.01 -3.26 -1.13
N ARG A 121 13.11 -2.58 0.02
CA ARG A 121 12.74 -1.17 0.16
C ARG A 121 13.62 -0.24 -0.66
N ASN A 122 14.91 -0.55 -0.80
CA ASN A 122 15.80 0.26 -1.64
C ASN A 122 15.37 0.20 -3.10
N ARG A 123 15.02 -0.99 -3.60
CA ARG A 123 14.48 -1.17 -4.96
C ARG A 123 13.16 -0.44 -5.16
N ALA A 124 12.21 -0.60 -4.23
CA ALA A 124 10.96 0.16 -4.28
C ALA A 124 11.20 1.69 -4.27
N LYS A 125 12.20 2.17 -3.52
CA LYS A 125 12.56 3.60 -3.50
C LYS A 125 13.13 4.09 -4.83
N GLU A 126 13.94 3.29 -5.53
CA GLU A 126 14.45 3.61 -6.86
C GLU A 126 13.28 3.88 -7.82
N GLU A 127 12.34 2.94 -7.91
CA GLU A 127 11.14 3.08 -8.75
C GLU A 127 10.27 4.27 -8.35
N LEU A 128 10.11 4.53 -7.04
CA LEU A 128 9.34 5.67 -6.56
C LEU A 128 9.97 7.02 -6.93
N ASN A 129 11.30 7.12 -6.99
CA ASN A 129 11.95 8.35 -7.47
C ASN A 129 11.70 8.56 -8.97
N GLU A 130 11.68 7.49 -9.77
CA GLU A 130 11.32 7.58 -11.19
C GLU A 130 9.87 8.03 -11.36
N GLN A 131 8.94 7.42 -10.62
CA GLN A 131 7.52 7.80 -10.62
C GLN A 131 7.32 9.27 -10.17
N LEU A 132 8.06 9.73 -9.15
CA LEU A 132 8.02 11.12 -8.68
C LEU A 132 8.57 12.09 -9.73
N THR A 133 9.66 11.73 -10.40
CA THR A 133 10.22 12.53 -11.51
C THR A 133 9.21 12.67 -12.64
N HIS A 134 8.55 11.58 -13.02
CA HIS A 134 7.52 11.60 -14.05
C HIS A 134 6.31 12.45 -13.62
N PHE A 135 5.92 12.38 -12.35
CA PHE A 135 4.87 13.21 -11.77
C PHE A 135 5.22 14.72 -11.83
N GLN A 136 6.43 15.09 -11.44
CA GLN A 136 6.94 16.46 -11.54
C GLN A 136 6.86 16.99 -12.99
N GLN A 137 7.30 16.20 -13.97
CA GLN A 137 7.21 16.56 -15.39
C GLN A 137 5.76 16.82 -15.83
N LYS A 138 4.80 16.00 -15.38
CA LYS A 138 3.37 16.23 -15.67
C LYS A 138 2.88 17.54 -15.06
N ARG A 139 3.37 17.91 -13.88
CA ARG A 139 3.03 19.18 -13.23
C ARG A 139 3.60 20.38 -13.97
N THR A 140 4.88 20.34 -14.37
CA THR A 140 5.52 21.38 -15.19
C THR A 140 4.81 21.56 -16.53
N ALA A 141 4.27 20.48 -17.10
CA ALA A 141 3.47 20.52 -18.32
C ALA A 141 2.03 21.06 -18.13
N GLY A 142 1.68 21.59 -16.94
CA GLY A 142 0.37 22.17 -16.65
C GLY A 142 -0.73 21.14 -16.35
N LEU A 143 -0.38 19.87 -16.14
CA LEU A 143 -1.35 18.79 -15.86
C LEU A 143 -1.51 18.51 -14.36
N ALA A 144 -1.05 19.42 -13.50
CA ALA A 144 -1.07 19.25 -12.05
C ALA A 144 -2.50 19.06 -11.49
N THR A 145 -3.46 19.84 -11.97
CA THR A 145 -4.84 19.88 -11.46
C THR A 145 -5.67 18.64 -11.81
N ILE A 146 -5.19 17.79 -12.71
CA ILE A 146 -5.82 16.50 -13.04
C ILE A 146 -5.69 15.52 -11.87
N PHE A 147 -4.59 15.64 -11.10
CA PHE A 147 -4.26 14.69 -10.05
C PHE A 147 -4.43 15.26 -8.63
N GLY A 148 -4.64 16.57 -8.50
CA GLY A 148 -4.71 17.24 -7.21
C GLY A 148 -5.31 18.64 -7.30
N PRO A 149 -5.40 19.36 -6.18
CA PRO A 149 -5.83 20.75 -6.18
C PRO A 149 -4.67 21.64 -6.66
N THR A 150 -4.93 22.95 -6.79
CA THR A 150 -3.90 23.94 -7.12
C THR A 150 -2.84 24.03 -6.02
N ASP A 151 -1.63 24.46 -6.38
CA ASP A 151 -0.49 24.54 -5.44
C ASP A 151 -0.76 25.47 -4.26
N ILE A 152 -1.45 26.60 -4.51
CA ILE A 152 -1.93 27.51 -3.46
C ILE A 152 -2.76 26.75 -2.41
N SER A 153 -3.66 25.87 -2.84
CA SER A 153 -4.51 25.08 -1.93
C SER A 153 -3.71 23.99 -1.20
N LEU A 154 -2.65 23.46 -1.82
CA LEU A 154 -1.76 22.50 -1.18
C LEU A 154 -0.91 23.18 -0.12
N ASP A 155 -0.36 24.36 -0.39
CA ASP A 155 0.46 25.13 0.55
C ASP A 155 -0.36 25.59 1.76
N GLU A 156 -1.59 26.06 1.53
CA GLU A 156 -2.53 26.40 2.61
C GLU A 156 -2.88 25.21 3.51
N SER A 157 -2.82 23.98 2.99
CA SER A 157 -3.12 22.77 3.77
C SER A 157 -2.00 22.36 4.73
N ILE A 158 -0.76 22.82 4.50
CA ILE A 158 0.41 22.45 5.31
C ILE A 158 0.23 22.83 6.80
N SER A 159 -0.47 23.93 7.06
CA SER A 159 -0.74 24.42 8.42
C SER A 159 -2.18 24.21 8.91
N ASP A 160 -3.06 23.65 8.07
CA ASP A 160 -4.47 23.43 8.37
C ASP A 160 -4.85 21.96 8.18
N LYS A 161 -4.89 21.22 9.30
CA LYS A 161 -5.25 19.79 9.33
C LYS A 161 -6.63 19.50 8.75
N THR A 162 -7.57 20.44 8.82
CA THR A 162 -8.92 20.27 8.27
C THR A 162 -8.89 20.29 6.75
N ARG A 163 -8.13 21.24 6.17
CA ARG A 163 -7.91 21.30 4.71
C ARG A 163 -7.11 20.10 4.22
N GLU A 164 -6.05 19.72 4.93
CA GLU A 164 -5.27 18.52 4.63
C GLU A 164 -6.18 17.29 4.54
N THR A 165 -7.00 17.06 5.58
CA THR A 165 -7.96 15.95 5.63
C THR A 165 -8.93 15.99 4.45
N LYS A 166 -9.51 17.16 4.16
CA LYS A 166 -10.46 17.33 3.05
C LYS A 166 -9.83 17.00 1.69
N ILE A 167 -8.57 17.39 1.45
CA ILE A 167 -7.84 17.06 0.23
C ILE A 167 -7.66 15.55 0.13
N ILE A 168 -7.16 14.90 1.18
CA ILE A 168 -6.97 13.44 1.21
C ILE A 168 -8.27 12.72 0.90
N GLU A 169 -9.37 13.12 1.56
CA GLU A 169 -10.69 12.53 1.35
C GLU A 169 -11.18 12.70 -0.07
N THR A 170 -11.05 13.90 -0.64
CA THR A 170 -11.52 14.23 -1.99
C THR A 170 -10.84 13.38 -3.06
N TYR A 171 -9.52 13.16 -2.95
CA TYR A 171 -8.75 12.50 -4.01
C TYR A 171 -8.57 11.00 -3.80
N LEU A 172 -8.58 10.49 -2.56
CA LEU A 172 -8.30 9.08 -2.30
C LEU A 172 -9.52 8.25 -1.89
N LEU A 173 -10.56 8.81 -1.24
CA LEU A 173 -11.72 7.99 -0.90
C LEU A 173 -12.45 7.44 -2.14
N PRO A 174 -12.68 8.21 -3.22
CA PRO A 174 -13.32 7.68 -4.42
C PRO A 174 -12.51 6.55 -5.09
N LYS A 175 -11.19 6.49 -4.87
CA LYS A 175 -10.35 5.40 -5.39
C LYS A 175 -10.65 4.05 -4.76
N MET A 176 -11.34 4.02 -3.61
CA MET A 176 -11.71 2.78 -2.93
C MET A 176 -12.92 2.09 -3.57
N ASP A 177 -13.80 2.84 -4.23
CA ASP A 177 -15.06 2.33 -4.78
C ASP A 177 -14.91 1.07 -5.65
N PRO A 178 -14.05 1.03 -6.70
CA PRO A 178 -13.90 -0.16 -7.53
C PRO A 178 -13.38 -1.38 -6.75
N TYR A 179 -12.57 -1.15 -5.71
CA TYR A 179 -12.08 -2.23 -4.87
C TYR A 179 -13.14 -2.76 -3.91
N LEU A 180 -13.97 -1.87 -3.36
CA LEU A 180 -15.08 -2.23 -2.48
C LEU A 180 -16.14 -3.05 -3.23
N GLU A 181 -16.41 -2.70 -4.49
CA GLU A 181 -17.27 -3.49 -5.38
C GLU A 181 -16.69 -4.88 -5.66
N ASP A 182 -15.37 -4.98 -5.90
CA ASP A 182 -14.72 -6.26 -6.17
C ASP A 182 -14.73 -7.22 -4.96
N ILE A 183 -14.55 -6.69 -3.75
CA ILE A 183 -14.56 -7.45 -2.49
C ILE A 183 -15.93 -8.11 -2.22
N GLU A 184 -17.00 -7.60 -2.82
CA GLU A 184 -18.35 -8.15 -2.65
C GLU A 184 -18.66 -9.29 -3.63
N LYS A 185 -17.80 -9.53 -4.64
CA LYS A 185 -17.96 -10.61 -5.60
C LYS A 185 -17.67 -11.97 -4.98
N GLU A 186 -18.26 -13.03 -5.54
CA GLU A 186 -17.97 -14.41 -5.14
C GLU A 186 -16.53 -14.82 -5.45
N GLN A 187 -15.99 -14.32 -6.57
CA GLN A 187 -14.60 -14.46 -6.96
C GLN A 187 -13.96 -13.08 -6.95
N VAL A 188 -13.14 -12.86 -5.93
CA VAL A 188 -12.40 -11.60 -5.72
C VAL A 188 -11.08 -11.64 -6.49
N ASP A 189 -10.75 -10.55 -7.17
CA ASP A 189 -9.43 -10.40 -7.78
C ASP A 189 -8.40 -10.11 -6.68
N LEU A 190 -7.40 -10.98 -6.57
CA LEU A 190 -6.39 -10.89 -5.51
C LEU A 190 -5.56 -9.61 -5.58
N ARG A 191 -5.29 -9.08 -6.78
CA ARG A 191 -4.54 -7.84 -6.98
C ARG A 191 -5.40 -6.65 -6.54
N LEU A 192 -6.67 -6.61 -6.92
CA LEU A 192 -7.60 -5.56 -6.49
C LEU A 192 -7.79 -5.60 -4.96
N PHE A 193 -8.01 -6.78 -4.38
CA PHE A 193 -8.12 -6.96 -2.93
C PHE A 193 -6.88 -6.48 -2.17
N THR A 194 -5.68 -6.89 -2.62
CA THR A 194 -4.43 -6.53 -1.96
C THR A 194 -4.15 -5.03 -2.09
N THR A 195 -4.51 -4.43 -3.23
CA THR A 195 -4.45 -2.97 -3.44
C THR A 195 -5.40 -2.25 -2.48
N ALA A 196 -6.64 -2.74 -2.34
CA ALA A 196 -7.63 -2.22 -1.41
C ALA A 196 -7.09 -2.22 0.02
N ALA A 197 -6.50 -3.35 0.44
CA ALA A 197 -5.95 -3.49 1.78
C ALA A 197 -4.75 -2.59 2.02
N GLY A 198 -3.88 -2.42 1.02
CA GLY A 198 -2.76 -1.48 1.07
C GLY A 198 -3.22 -0.04 1.19
N LEU A 199 -4.16 0.39 0.35
CA LEU A 199 -4.72 1.74 0.36
C LEU A 199 -5.51 2.02 1.66
N ALA A 200 -6.30 1.06 2.14
CA ALA A 200 -6.98 1.12 3.43
C ALA A 200 -5.98 1.29 4.58
N THR A 201 -4.85 0.56 4.54
CA THR A 201 -3.77 0.70 5.53
C THR A 201 -3.24 2.12 5.58
N ILE A 202 -2.98 2.74 4.41
CA ILE A 202 -2.49 4.11 4.31
C ILE A 202 -3.54 5.10 4.84
N LEU A 203 -4.79 5.01 4.36
CA LEU A 203 -5.87 5.91 4.76
C LEU A 203 -6.13 5.88 6.27
N ILE A 204 -6.11 4.70 6.88
CA ILE A 204 -6.43 4.52 8.30
C ILE A 204 -5.23 4.77 9.21
N LYS A 205 -4.03 4.27 8.85
CA LYS A 205 -2.86 4.31 9.75
C LYS A 205 -1.97 5.52 9.52
N ILE A 206 -1.79 5.96 8.27
CA ILE A 206 -0.95 7.12 7.94
C ILE A 206 -1.79 8.39 8.04
N PHE A 207 -2.92 8.44 7.32
CA PHE A 207 -3.78 9.63 7.28
C PHE A 207 -4.81 9.69 8.41
N GLN A 208 -4.90 8.65 9.25
CA GLN A 208 -5.77 8.62 10.43
C GLN A 208 -7.25 8.85 10.11
N LEU A 209 -7.69 8.51 8.90
CA LEU A 209 -9.08 8.61 8.49
C LEU A 209 -9.92 7.46 9.06
N ARG A 210 -11.22 7.71 9.26
CA ARG A 210 -12.21 6.69 9.64
C ARG A 210 -13.38 6.66 8.65
N PRO A 211 -13.15 6.13 7.44
CA PRO A 211 -14.19 6.01 6.44
C PRO A 211 -15.25 4.98 6.84
N GLY A 212 -16.48 5.12 6.32
CA GLY A 212 -17.59 4.23 6.65
C GLY A 212 -17.39 2.75 6.29
N TRP A 213 -16.41 2.44 5.42
CA TRP A 213 -16.05 1.08 5.03
C TRP A 213 -14.89 0.48 5.84
N VAL A 214 -14.42 1.13 6.91
CA VAL A 214 -13.27 0.69 7.73
C VAL A 214 -13.34 -0.78 8.17
N ASP A 215 -14.53 -1.32 8.43
CA ASP A 215 -14.72 -2.72 8.86
C ASP A 215 -14.89 -3.71 7.69
N ARG A 216 -14.96 -3.22 6.44
CA ARG A 216 -15.16 -4.03 5.22
C ARG A 216 -13.85 -4.51 4.61
N VAL A 217 -12.77 -3.75 4.78
CA VAL A 217 -11.47 -4.00 4.12
C VAL A 217 -10.40 -4.28 5.18
N PRO A 218 -9.62 -5.38 5.06
CA PRO A 218 -8.51 -5.61 5.97
C PRO A 218 -7.38 -4.62 5.76
N THR A 219 -6.60 -4.39 6.81
CA THR A 219 -5.38 -3.59 6.75
C THR A 219 -4.16 -4.43 7.08
N PHE A 220 -3.03 -4.17 6.43
CA PHE A 220 -1.73 -4.62 6.88
C PHE A 220 -1.40 -4.04 8.27
N VAL A 221 -0.43 -4.63 8.97
CA VAL A 221 0.08 -4.11 10.25
C VAL A 221 -1.04 -3.99 11.30
N ALA A 222 -2.06 -4.86 11.23
CA ALA A 222 -3.14 -4.92 12.19
C ALA A 222 -2.68 -5.65 13.47
N LYS A 223 -2.75 -4.96 14.61
CA LYS A 223 -2.41 -5.48 15.95
C LYS A 223 -3.48 -6.46 16.46
N ASP A 224 -4.76 -6.12 16.27
CA ASP A 224 -5.88 -6.94 16.71
C ASP A 224 -6.47 -7.84 15.63
N LYS A 225 -7.00 -8.98 16.06
CA LYS A 225 -7.71 -9.97 15.23
C LYS A 225 -9.22 -9.69 15.08
N SER A 226 -9.74 -8.61 15.66
CA SER A 226 -11.17 -8.53 16.02
C SER A 226 -12.07 -7.74 15.07
N ASN A 227 -11.58 -6.83 14.22
CA ASN A 227 -12.50 -5.88 13.58
C ASN A 227 -12.82 -6.17 12.11
N ILE A 228 -12.00 -6.95 11.42
CA ILE A 228 -12.47 -7.51 10.16
C ILE A 228 -13.17 -8.80 10.54
N LYS A 229 -14.50 -8.83 10.41
CA LYS A 229 -15.22 -10.08 10.15
C LYS A 229 -14.37 -10.77 9.11
N ALA A 230 -13.60 -11.77 9.53
CA ALA A 230 -12.69 -12.51 8.69
C ALA A 230 -13.55 -13.29 7.70
N ARG A 231 -14.12 -12.58 6.73
CA ARG A 231 -14.24 -13.06 5.39
C ARG A 231 -12.80 -13.36 5.03
N LEU A 232 -12.40 -14.60 5.29
CA LEU A 232 -11.56 -15.28 4.33
C LEU A 232 -12.10 -14.90 2.96
N LEU A 233 -11.24 -14.74 1.96
CA LEU A 233 -11.64 -14.56 0.56
C LEU A 233 -12.69 -15.58 0.09
N THR A 234 -12.98 -16.62 0.89
CA THR A 234 -13.98 -17.67 0.71
C THR A 234 -15.34 -17.45 1.42
N GLY A 235 -15.55 -16.38 2.19
CA GLY A 235 -16.82 -16.11 2.88
C GLY A 235 -17.24 -17.11 3.97
N LYS A 236 -16.38 -18.06 4.35
CA LYS A 236 -16.73 -19.19 5.23
C LYS A 236 -16.43 -18.94 6.72
N THR A 237 -17.16 -19.66 7.58
CA THR A 237 -17.08 -19.61 9.05
C THR A 237 -15.69 -19.99 9.57
N ARG A 238 -15.21 -19.33 10.64
CA ARG A 238 -13.89 -19.59 11.27
C ARG A 238 -13.62 -21.06 11.61
N LYS A 239 -14.66 -21.88 11.75
CA LYS A 239 -14.59 -23.32 11.97
C LYS A 239 -15.57 -24.02 11.02
N MET A 240 -15.21 -25.21 10.55
CA MET A 240 -16.11 -26.08 9.78
C MET A 240 -15.80 -27.55 10.08
N THR A 241 -16.81 -28.41 9.96
CA THR A 241 -16.63 -29.86 10.09
C THR A 241 -16.95 -30.50 8.76
N ILE A 242 -16.01 -31.25 8.19
CA ILE A 242 -16.17 -31.95 6.91
C ILE A 242 -15.79 -33.40 7.13
N ARG A 243 -16.74 -34.32 6.93
CA ARG A 243 -16.52 -35.77 7.04
C ARG A 243 -15.83 -36.20 8.35
N GLY A 244 -16.20 -35.58 9.48
CA GLY A 244 -15.64 -35.90 10.80
C GLY A 244 -14.33 -35.18 11.15
N HIS A 245 -13.73 -34.44 10.20
CA HIS A 245 -12.55 -33.60 10.44
C HIS A 245 -12.95 -32.18 10.83
N HIS A 246 -12.27 -31.61 11.83
CA HIS A 246 -12.51 -30.25 12.30
C HIS A 246 -11.49 -29.31 11.69
N PHE A 247 -11.96 -28.38 10.86
CA PHE A 247 -11.11 -27.40 10.20
C PHE A 247 -11.27 -26.04 10.86
N VAL A 248 -10.13 -25.43 11.20
CA VAL A 248 -10.08 -24.09 11.81
C VAL A 248 -9.31 -23.16 10.90
N ALA A 249 -9.82 -21.93 10.73
CA ALA A 249 -9.13 -20.89 9.99
C ALA A 249 -7.73 -20.68 10.59
N HIS A 250 -6.72 -20.86 9.74
CA HIS A 250 -5.32 -20.86 10.12
C HIS A 250 -4.60 -19.71 9.42
N GLN A 251 -3.68 -19.10 10.15
CA GLN A 251 -2.81 -18.06 9.63
C GLN A 251 -1.39 -18.60 9.60
N TYR A 252 -0.79 -18.58 8.42
CA TYR A 252 0.59 -18.97 8.20
C TYR A 252 1.51 -17.78 8.48
N PHE A 253 2.74 -18.09 8.91
CA PHE A 253 3.78 -17.09 9.25
C PHE A 253 5.12 -17.39 8.56
N THR A 254 5.14 -18.40 7.70
CA THR A 254 6.29 -18.90 6.94
C THR A 254 5.76 -19.40 5.61
N ILE A 255 6.62 -19.46 4.59
CA ILE A 255 6.22 -19.99 3.28
C ILE A 255 5.58 -21.37 3.43
N THR A 256 4.42 -21.49 2.79
CA THR A 256 3.64 -22.72 2.72
C THR A 256 3.08 -22.77 1.30
N TYR A 257 3.38 -23.86 0.59
CA TYR A 257 2.89 -24.06 -0.78
C TYR A 257 1.60 -24.85 -0.78
N CYS A 258 0.70 -24.50 -1.69
CA CYS A 258 -0.50 -25.27 -1.95
C CYS A 258 -0.11 -26.57 -2.68
N ASN A 259 -0.44 -27.73 -2.12
CA ASN A 259 -0.14 -29.02 -2.75
C ASN A 259 -0.82 -29.23 -4.11
N HIS A 260 -1.89 -28.48 -4.41
CA HIS A 260 -2.61 -28.59 -5.67
C HIS A 260 -2.01 -27.71 -6.77
N CYS A 261 -1.89 -26.39 -6.53
CA CYS A 261 -1.45 -25.44 -7.55
C CYS A 261 0.01 -25.00 -7.41
N GLN A 262 0.72 -25.45 -6.37
CA GLN A 262 2.13 -25.08 -6.07
C GLN A 262 2.38 -23.58 -5.87
N HIS A 263 1.33 -22.77 -5.75
CA HIS A 263 1.44 -21.36 -5.38
C HIS A 263 1.56 -21.22 -3.85
N ILE A 264 2.17 -20.13 -3.40
CA ILE A 264 2.26 -19.83 -1.98
C ILE A 264 0.88 -19.47 -1.42
N ILE A 265 0.58 -19.99 -0.23
CA ILE A 265 -0.64 -19.69 0.52
C ILE A 265 -0.45 -18.34 1.24
N GLY A 266 -0.63 -17.26 0.50
CA GLY A 266 -0.36 -15.89 0.94
C GLY A 266 -1.60 -15.06 1.26
N GLY A 267 -1.36 -13.85 1.76
CA GLY A 267 -2.40 -12.84 2.00
C GLY A 267 -2.50 -12.37 3.45
N ILE A 268 -3.51 -11.55 3.72
CA ILE A 268 -3.69 -10.83 4.99
C ILE A 268 -4.67 -11.60 5.89
N GLY A 269 -4.31 -11.80 7.16
CA GLY A 269 -5.13 -12.58 8.10
C GLY A 269 -5.09 -14.09 7.83
N PRO A 270 -6.11 -14.88 8.23
CA PRO A 270 -6.11 -16.32 7.97
C PRO A 270 -6.17 -16.64 6.47
N GLN A 271 -5.20 -17.39 5.94
CA GLN A 271 -5.11 -17.72 4.50
C GLN A 271 -5.69 -19.09 4.13
N GLY A 272 -5.94 -19.95 5.12
CA GLY A 272 -6.43 -21.31 4.87
C GLY A 272 -7.14 -21.94 6.07
N TYR A 273 -7.48 -23.21 5.95
CA TYR A 273 -8.00 -24.02 7.04
C TYR A 273 -7.04 -25.16 7.35
N LEU A 274 -6.78 -25.39 8.63
CA LEU A 274 -6.00 -26.52 9.10
C LEU A 274 -6.91 -27.50 9.84
N CYS A 275 -6.79 -28.79 9.54
CA CYS A 275 -7.46 -29.84 10.29
C CYS A 275 -6.82 -29.94 11.68
N SER A 276 -7.65 -29.89 12.73
CA SER A 276 -7.29 -30.15 14.13
C SER A 276 -7.75 -31.53 14.55
#